data_AF-A0A815I0Y9-F1
#
_entry.id   AF-A0A815I0Y9-F1
#
_cell.length_a   1.000
_cell.length_b   1.000
_cell.length_c   1.000
_cell.angle_alpha   90.00
_cell.angle_beta   90.00
_cell.angle_gamma   90.00
#
_symmetry.space_group_name_H-M   'P 1'
#
loop_
_entity.id
_entity.type
_entity.pdbx_description
1 polymer ?
#
loop_
_entity_poly.entity_id
_entity_poly.type
_entity_poly.pdbx_seq_one_letter_code
_entity_poly.pdbx_strand_id
1 'polypeptide(L)'
;MILSQCIHRLCGLYFWGYWANIIYIIGMIGYLIIDTISYMYLSLNAMFSYVIYLILAIIFVIDAILYTIDWYIYAVKLRKNKDQPIQYRSEFLACIFQHIGSIFYLIGALLPFNNIQLMKKLLFNLFGIISFLIESIFTLLGWIILFRRKFSKTNCTLQNSYIWAHTLNIIANLIYLCATILAYYFYRNDKITNSTIVLLLQIFGDIVYLIDAYLYHECWQQDKKEFDAATEQQNLNKFYLEKFDHQSKTNENK
;
A
#
# COMPACT_ATOMS: atom_id res chain seq x y z
N MET A 1 -20.75 -7.53 -28.00
CA MET A 1 -21.24 -7.01 -26.71
C MET A 1 -20.47 -7.55 -25.49
N ILE A 2 -20.10 -8.84 -25.44
CA ILE A 2 -19.35 -9.45 -24.31
C ILE A 2 -17.88 -8.94 -24.22
N LEU A 3 -17.23 -8.65 -25.35
CA LEU A 3 -15.85 -8.15 -25.39
C LEU A 3 -15.71 -6.73 -24.78
N SER A 4 -16.70 -5.88 -25.01
CA SER A 4 -16.75 -4.50 -24.49
C SER A 4 -16.91 -4.46 -22.96
N GLN A 5 -17.70 -5.37 -22.38
CA GLN A 5 -17.82 -5.50 -20.91
C GLN A 5 -16.56 -6.07 -20.24
N CYS A 6 -15.79 -6.90 -20.94
CA CYS A 6 -14.51 -7.40 -20.44
C CYS A 6 -13.47 -6.27 -20.40
N ILE A 7 -13.33 -5.50 -21.48
CA ILE A 7 -12.39 -4.37 -21.58
C ILE A 7 -12.71 -3.29 -20.54
N HIS A 8 -14.00 -2.98 -20.31
CA HIS A 8 -14.41 -1.98 -19.31
C HIS A 8 -14.15 -2.41 -17.86
N ARG A 9 -14.25 -3.72 -17.56
CA ARG A 9 -13.92 -4.26 -16.22
C ARG A 9 -12.41 -4.33 -15.98
N LEU A 10 -11.62 -4.48 -17.04
CA LEU A 10 -10.16 -4.59 -17.00
C LEU A 10 -9.44 -3.25 -16.86
N CYS A 11 -9.90 -2.21 -17.56
CA CYS A 11 -9.39 -0.85 -17.37
C CYS A 11 -9.63 -0.33 -15.93
N GLY A 12 -10.67 -0.83 -15.24
CA GLY A 12 -10.95 -0.43 -13.86
C GLY A 12 -9.97 -0.96 -12.83
N LEU A 13 -9.54 -2.23 -12.91
CA LEU A 13 -8.69 -2.85 -11.88
C LEU A 13 -7.32 -2.18 -11.77
N TYR A 14 -6.62 -2.13 -12.90
CA TYR A 14 -5.25 -1.62 -12.92
C TYR A 14 -5.21 -0.09 -12.86
N PHE A 15 -6.35 0.59 -12.94
CA PHE A 15 -6.38 2.03 -12.74
C PHE A 15 -6.26 2.37 -11.24
N TRP A 16 -7.05 1.73 -10.39
CA TRP A 16 -7.05 2.04 -8.96
C TRP A 16 -5.75 1.60 -8.26
N GLY A 17 -5.26 0.40 -8.54
CA GLY A 17 -3.98 -0.07 -8.01
C GLY A 17 -2.79 0.79 -8.47
N TYR A 18 -2.81 1.30 -9.71
CA TYR A 18 -1.80 2.25 -10.18
C TYR A 18 -1.80 3.53 -9.35
N TRP A 19 -2.97 4.16 -9.20
CA TRP A 19 -3.09 5.42 -8.48
C TRP A 19 -2.78 5.28 -6.99
N ALA A 20 -3.18 4.18 -6.35
CA ALA A 20 -2.81 3.88 -4.95
C ALA A 20 -1.27 3.92 -4.80
N ASN A 21 -0.56 3.18 -5.66
CA ASN A 21 0.90 3.13 -5.62
C ASN A 21 1.57 4.49 -5.88
N ILE A 22 1.10 5.24 -6.89
CA ILE A 22 1.66 6.56 -7.19
C ILE A 22 1.42 7.54 -6.06
N ILE A 23 0.21 7.56 -5.50
CA ILE A 23 -0.16 8.44 -4.39
C ILE A 23 0.66 8.11 -3.15
N TYR A 24 0.85 6.83 -2.85
CA TYR A 24 1.69 6.37 -1.74
C TYR A 24 3.15 6.79 -1.92
N ILE A 25 3.75 6.59 -3.11
CA ILE A 25 5.13 7.03 -3.41
C ILE A 25 5.26 8.54 -3.25
N ILE A 26 4.32 9.33 -3.77
CA ILE A 26 4.33 10.79 -3.64
C ILE A 26 4.26 11.19 -2.16
N GLY A 27 3.42 10.51 -1.37
CA GLY A 27 3.37 10.68 0.08
C GLY A 27 4.72 10.43 0.74
N MET A 28 5.37 9.32 0.43
CA MET A 28 6.67 8.94 1.02
C MET A 28 7.79 9.92 0.65
N ILE A 29 7.82 10.38 -0.60
CA ILE A 29 8.76 11.44 -1.02
C ILE A 29 8.49 12.73 -0.23
N GLY A 30 7.22 13.09 -0.04
CA GLY A 30 6.85 14.26 0.74
C GLY A 30 7.30 14.19 2.20
N TYR A 31 7.13 13.03 2.86
CA TYR A 31 7.64 12.77 4.21
C TYR A 31 9.16 12.88 4.27
N LEU A 32 9.86 12.18 3.37
CA LEU A 32 11.32 12.21 3.31
C LEU A 32 11.87 13.64 3.16
N ILE A 33 11.25 14.45 2.28
CA ILE A 33 11.63 15.83 2.08
C ILE A 33 11.41 16.64 3.36
N ILE A 34 10.22 16.60 3.96
CA ILE A 34 9.92 17.46 5.12
C ILE A 34 10.75 17.07 6.35
N ASP A 35 11.00 15.77 6.56
CA ASP A 35 11.80 15.29 7.69
C ASP A 35 13.29 15.60 7.48
N THR A 36 13.80 15.48 6.25
CA THR A 36 15.17 15.91 5.90
C THR A 36 15.37 17.41 6.08
N ILE A 37 14.43 18.23 5.61
CA ILE A 37 14.50 19.68 5.78
C ILE A 37 14.40 20.04 7.27
N SER A 38 13.53 19.37 8.04
CA SER A 38 13.40 19.60 9.49
C SER A 38 14.67 19.21 10.25
N TYR A 39 15.40 18.19 9.79
CA TYR A 39 16.72 17.83 10.30
C TYR A 39 17.79 18.88 9.98
N MET A 40 17.84 19.36 8.74
CA MET A 40 18.81 20.39 8.33
C MET A 40 18.53 21.77 8.96
N TYR A 41 17.25 22.09 9.13
CA TYR A 41 16.77 23.38 9.61
C TYR A 41 15.79 23.17 10.76
N LEU A 42 16.33 22.90 11.96
CA LEU A 42 15.55 22.72 13.19
C LEU A 42 14.59 23.88 13.52
N SER A 43 14.82 25.06 12.94
CA SER A 43 13.97 26.26 13.05
C SER A 43 12.92 26.39 11.92
N LEU A 44 12.57 25.29 11.24
CA LEU A 44 11.56 25.33 10.18
C LEU A 44 10.27 25.99 10.66
N ASN A 45 9.62 26.73 9.77
CA ASN A 45 8.37 27.39 10.08
C ASN A 45 7.31 26.34 10.45
N ALA A 46 6.88 26.34 11.72
CA ALA A 46 5.94 25.37 12.27
C ALA A 46 4.61 25.32 11.49
N MET A 47 4.17 26.44 10.91
CA MET A 47 2.97 26.49 10.08
C MET A 47 3.18 25.76 8.75
N PHE A 48 4.35 25.91 8.14
CA PHE A 48 4.69 25.21 6.90
C PHE A 48 4.76 23.69 7.11
N SER A 49 5.47 23.24 8.15
CA SER A 49 5.51 21.81 8.51
C SER A 49 4.11 21.27 8.79
N TYR A 50 3.29 22.02 9.52
CA TYR A 50 1.91 21.64 9.82
C TYR A 50 1.09 21.40 8.55
N VAL A 51 1.12 22.35 7.61
CA VAL A 51 0.36 22.24 6.34
C VAL A 51 0.82 21.03 5.54
N ILE A 52 2.12 20.78 5.45
CA ILE A 52 2.65 19.61 4.73
C ILE A 52 2.20 18.32 5.40
N TYR A 53 2.36 18.17 6.72
CA TYR A 53 1.94 16.96 7.42
C TYR A 53 0.42 16.71 7.31
N LEU A 54 -0.40 17.76 7.23
CA LEU A 54 -1.83 17.63 6.99
C LEU A 54 -2.13 17.09 5.58
N ILE A 55 -1.47 17.63 4.55
CA ILE A 55 -1.63 17.15 3.17
C ILE A 55 -1.21 15.68 3.08
N LEU A 56 -0.08 15.32 3.71
CA LEU A 56 0.42 13.94 3.71
C LEU A 56 -0.53 12.98 4.47
N ALA A 57 -1.14 13.42 5.57
CA ALA A 57 -2.14 12.61 6.27
C ALA A 57 -3.41 12.40 5.43
N ILE A 58 -3.84 13.40 4.65
CA ILE A 58 -4.95 13.27 3.69
C ILE A 58 -4.59 12.26 2.60
N ILE A 59 -3.35 12.27 2.11
CA ILE A 59 -2.84 11.31 1.13
C ILE A 59 -2.99 9.87 1.65
N PHE A 60 -2.67 9.59 2.92
CA PHE A 60 -2.89 8.26 3.51
C PHE A 60 -4.36 7.84 3.54
N VAL A 61 -5.28 8.76 3.84
CA VAL A 61 -6.72 8.45 3.81
C VAL A 61 -7.17 8.10 2.39
N ILE A 62 -6.70 8.86 1.38
CA ILE A 62 -7.00 8.56 -0.02
C ILE A 62 -6.43 7.19 -0.41
N ASP A 63 -5.18 6.91 -0.05
CA ASP A 63 -4.53 5.63 -0.29
C ASP A 63 -5.32 4.45 0.34
N ALA A 64 -5.72 4.56 1.61
CA ALA A 64 -6.54 3.54 2.28
C ALA A 64 -7.87 3.28 1.55
N ILE A 65 -8.52 4.32 1.04
CA ILE A 65 -9.74 4.20 0.24
C ILE A 65 -9.45 3.46 -1.07
N LEU A 66 -8.41 3.86 -1.80
CA LEU A 66 -8.02 3.24 -3.07
C LEU A 66 -7.63 1.78 -2.90
N TYR A 67 -6.85 1.46 -1.86
CA TYR A 67 -6.49 0.10 -1.49
C TYR A 67 -7.73 -0.75 -1.18
N THR A 68 -8.69 -0.20 -0.45
CA THR A 68 -9.95 -0.90 -0.13
C THR A 68 -10.79 -1.16 -1.38
N ILE A 69 -10.82 -0.20 -2.33
CA ILE A 69 -11.51 -0.36 -3.61
C ILE A 69 -10.84 -1.47 -4.43
N ASP A 70 -9.51 -1.44 -4.54
CA ASP A 70 -8.74 -2.47 -5.25
C ASP A 70 -8.97 -3.86 -4.65
N TRP A 71 -8.85 -3.98 -3.33
CA TRP A 71 -9.15 -5.20 -2.59
C TRP A 71 -10.58 -5.68 -2.86
N TYR A 72 -11.59 -4.82 -2.77
CA TYR A 72 -12.99 -5.21 -2.99
C TYR A 72 -13.21 -5.73 -4.41
N ILE A 73 -12.65 -5.04 -5.41
CA ILE A 73 -12.77 -5.46 -6.81
C ILE A 73 -12.06 -6.80 -7.03
N TYR A 74 -10.84 -6.96 -6.53
CA TYR A 74 -10.03 -8.16 -6.74
C TYR A 74 -10.55 -9.36 -5.93
N ALA A 75 -10.71 -9.19 -4.62
CA ALA A 75 -11.03 -10.26 -3.68
C ALA A 75 -12.52 -10.65 -3.69
N VAL A 76 -13.45 -9.70 -3.86
CA VAL A 76 -14.91 -9.97 -3.82
C VAL A 76 -15.50 -10.22 -5.21
N LYS A 77 -15.20 -9.37 -6.20
CA LYS A 77 -15.86 -9.45 -7.51
C LYS A 77 -15.23 -10.47 -8.45
N LEU A 78 -13.91 -10.66 -8.39
CA LEU A 78 -13.18 -11.42 -9.40
C LEU A 78 -12.57 -12.74 -8.94
N ARG A 79 -12.35 -12.94 -7.64
CA ARG A 79 -11.70 -14.15 -7.13
C ARG A 79 -12.60 -15.37 -7.40
N LYS A 80 -12.24 -16.16 -8.43
CA LYS A 80 -12.95 -17.40 -8.82
C LYS A 80 -12.95 -18.47 -7.73
N ASN A 81 -11.95 -18.47 -6.84
CA ASN A 81 -11.86 -19.37 -5.69
C ASN A 81 -12.37 -18.67 -4.42
N LYS A 82 -13.69 -18.69 -4.21
CA LYS A 82 -14.35 -18.17 -3.00
C LYS A 82 -14.01 -18.98 -1.73
N ASP A 83 -13.32 -20.10 -1.88
CA ASP A 83 -13.09 -21.11 -0.84
C ASP A 83 -11.85 -20.85 0.02
N GLN A 84 -11.27 -19.64 -0.05
CA GLN A 84 -10.09 -19.25 0.74
C GLN A 84 -10.44 -18.19 1.79
N PRO A 85 -11.14 -18.58 2.86
CA PRO A 85 -11.63 -17.64 3.86
C PRO A 85 -10.49 -16.94 4.60
N ILE A 86 -9.35 -17.59 4.80
CA ILE A 86 -8.26 -17.03 5.63
C ILE A 86 -7.57 -15.87 4.92
N GLN A 87 -7.21 -16.00 3.64
CA GLN A 87 -6.59 -14.91 2.87
C GLN A 87 -7.54 -13.71 2.73
N TYR A 88 -8.80 -13.97 2.40
CA TYR A 88 -9.81 -12.92 2.33
C TYR A 88 -9.95 -12.17 3.66
N ARG A 89 -9.99 -12.91 4.77
CA ARG A 89 -10.09 -12.33 6.11
C ARG A 89 -8.84 -11.53 6.49
N SER A 90 -7.64 -12.00 6.15
CA SER A 90 -6.41 -11.26 6.45
C SER A 90 -6.33 -9.95 5.66
N GLU A 91 -6.60 -9.98 4.35
CA GLU A 91 -6.63 -8.77 3.51
C GLU A 91 -7.74 -7.79 3.95
N PHE A 92 -8.90 -8.30 4.37
CA PHE A 92 -9.98 -7.46 4.92
C PHE A 92 -9.59 -6.79 6.24
N LEU A 93 -8.96 -7.55 7.16
CA LEU A 93 -8.46 -7.00 8.41
C LEU A 93 -7.38 -5.95 8.15
N ALA A 94 -6.48 -6.19 7.19
CA ALA A 94 -5.49 -5.21 6.76
C ALA A 94 -6.16 -3.90 6.31
N CYS A 95 -7.18 -3.96 5.44
CA CYS A 95 -7.93 -2.76 5.02
C CYS A 95 -8.51 -1.99 6.22
N ILE A 96 -9.11 -2.69 7.19
CA ILE A 96 -9.66 -2.05 8.40
C ILE A 96 -8.56 -1.30 9.15
N PHE A 97 -7.42 -1.95 9.40
CA PHE A 97 -6.32 -1.36 10.14
C PHE A 97 -5.63 -0.22 9.36
N GLN A 98 -5.59 -0.26 8.03
CA GLN A 98 -5.12 0.85 7.21
C GLN A 98 -6.00 2.09 7.36
N HIS A 99 -7.33 1.92 7.37
CA HIS A 99 -8.27 3.02 7.64
C HIS A 99 -8.10 3.58 9.05
N ILE A 100 -8.04 2.72 10.06
CA ILE A 100 -7.84 3.13 11.45
C ILE A 100 -6.53 3.91 11.59
N GLY A 101 -5.44 3.40 11.01
CA GLY A 101 -4.13 4.06 11.02
C GLY A 101 -4.17 5.45 10.38
N SER A 102 -4.74 5.54 9.18
CA SER A 102 -4.86 6.78 8.42
C SER A 102 -5.72 7.83 9.13
N ILE A 103 -6.83 7.41 9.75
CA ILE A 103 -7.70 8.30 10.53
C ILE A 103 -6.96 8.84 11.77
N PHE A 104 -6.23 7.99 12.49
CA PHE A 104 -5.45 8.45 13.64
C PHE A 104 -4.35 9.44 13.24
N TYR A 105 -3.64 9.19 12.13
CA TYR A 105 -2.68 10.14 11.56
C TYR A 105 -3.34 11.47 11.19
N LEU A 106 -4.52 11.44 10.56
CA LEU A 106 -5.26 12.66 10.22
C LEU A 106 -5.68 13.44 11.46
N ILE A 107 -6.22 12.77 12.49
CA ILE A 107 -6.57 13.41 13.76
C ILE A 107 -5.32 14.03 14.40
N GLY A 108 -4.21 13.30 14.44
CA GLY A 108 -2.93 13.80 14.93
C GLY A 108 -2.41 15.02 14.16
N ALA A 109 -2.59 15.04 12.83
CA ALA A 109 -2.21 16.15 11.97
C ALA A 109 -3.11 17.38 12.13
N LEU A 110 -4.40 17.21 12.47
CA LEU A 110 -5.33 18.31 12.71
C LEU A 110 -5.09 19.03 14.04
N LEU A 111 -4.42 18.40 15.00
CA LEU A 111 -4.11 19.02 16.29
C LEU A 111 -3.13 20.20 16.12
N PRO A 112 -3.39 21.35 16.78
CA PRO A 112 -2.52 22.51 16.68
C PRO A 112 -1.15 22.25 17.33
N PHE A 113 -0.12 22.87 16.77
CA PHE A 113 1.26 22.72 17.22
C PHE A 113 1.51 23.59 18.47
N ASN A 114 1.04 23.12 19.63
CA ASN A 114 1.35 23.71 20.93
C ASN A 114 1.74 22.62 21.94
N ASN A 115 2.52 22.99 22.97
CA ASN A 115 3.08 22.03 23.93
C ASN A 115 2.02 21.18 24.63
N ILE A 116 0.83 21.75 24.90
CA ILE A 116 -0.26 21.04 25.58
C ILE A 116 -0.82 19.91 24.69
N GLN A 117 -0.87 20.11 23.37
CA GLN A 117 -1.43 19.15 22.42
C GLN A 117 -0.38 18.22 21.81
N LEU A 118 0.92 18.50 22.00
CA LEU A 118 2.01 17.67 21.47
C LEU A 118 1.92 16.21 21.97
N MET A 119 1.57 16.02 23.24
CA MET A 119 1.37 14.67 23.81
C MET A 119 0.22 13.91 23.16
N LYS A 120 -0.88 14.59 22.86
CA LYS A 120 -2.02 13.95 22.16
C LYS A 120 -1.65 13.62 20.73
N LYS A 121 -0.91 14.50 20.05
CA LYS A 121 -0.40 14.24 18.69
C LYS A 121 0.51 13.00 18.66
N LEU A 122 1.46 12.90 19.59
CA LEU A 122 2.32 11.72 19.71
C LEU A 122 1.52 10.44 19.99
N LEU A 123 0.48 10.52 20.84
CA LEU A 123 -0.39 9.39 21.14
C LEU A 123 -1.21 8.94 19.91
N PHE A 124 -1.76 9.87 19.14
CA PHE A 124 -2.49 9.54 17.91
C PHE A 124 -1.56 8.95 16.85
N ASN A 125 -0.36 9.51 16.67
CA ASN A 125 0.65 8.93 15.78
C ASN A 125 1.03 7.52 16.23
N LEU A 126 1.20 7.28 17.54
CA LEU A 126 1.49 5.96 18.08
C LEU A 126 0.37 4.94 17.75
N PHE A 127 -0.90 5.29 17.95
CA PHE A 127 -2.01 4.43 17.57
C PHE A 127 -2.11 4.22 16.06
N GLY A 128 -1.78 5.25 15.29
CA GLY A 128 -1.66 5.19 13.84
C GLY A 128 -0.64 4.14 13.40
N ILE A 129 0.60 4.25 13.91
CA ILE A 129 1.72 3.34 13.58
C ILE A 129 1.40 1.90 14.02
N ILE A 130 0.83 1.70 15.20
CA ILE A 130 0.43 0.36 15.66
C ILE A 130 -0.61 -0.23 14.69
N SER A 131 -1.55 0.57 14.22
CA SER A 131 -2.55 0.11 13.25
C SER A 131 -1.91 -0.25 11.91
N PHE A 132 -1.01 0.58 11.38
CA PHE A 132 -0.26 0.26 10.16
C PHE A 132 0.63 -0.98 10.33
N LEU A 133 1.26 -1.18 11.47
CA LEU A 133 2.03 -2.40 11.76
C LEU A 133 1.14 -3.65 11.72
N ILE A 134 -0.05 -3.58 12.33
CA ILE A 134 -1.01 -4.69 12.31
C ILE A 134 -1.51 -4.96 10.88
N GLU A 135 -1.81 -3.91 10.12
CA GLU A 135 -2.14 -3.99 8.68
C GLU A 135 -1.07 -4.77 7.94
N SER A 136 0.20 -4.36 8.04
CA SER A 136 1.28 -4.95 7.25
C SER A 136 1.54 -6.41 7.62
N ILE A 137 1.36 -6.78 8.89
CA ILE A 137 1.40 -8.17 9.35
C ILE A 137 0.29 -9.00 8.70
N PHE A 138 -0.96 -8.50 8.69
CA PHE A 138 -2.07 -9.22 8.07
C PHE A 138 -1.93 -9.32 6.55
N THR A 139 -1.43 -8.28 5.90
CA THR A 139 -1.13 -8.28 4.47
C THR A 139 -0.07 -9.33 4.15
N LEU A 140 1.06 -9.35 4.88
CA LEU A 140 2.10 -10.37 4.72
C LEU A 140 1.56 -11.79 4.93
N LEU A 141 0.74 -12.00 5.97
CA LEU A 141 0.11 -13.31 6.24
C LEU A 141 -0.78 -13.76 5.06
N GLY A 142 -1.57 -12.84 4.48
CA GLY A 142 -2.39 -13.12 3.31
C GLY A 142 -1.57 -13.60 2.12
N TRP A 143 -0.46 -12.91 1.83
CA TRP A 143 0.45 -13.25 0.72
C TRP A 143 1.22 -14.55 0.95
N ILE A 144 1.72 -14.81 2.16
CA ILE A 144 2.39 -16.08 2.49
C ILE A 144 1.44 -17.27 2.27
N ILE A 145 0.17 -17.15 2.68
CA ILE A 145 -0.82 -18.20 2.50
C ILE A 145 -1.12 -18.44 1.01
N LEU A 146 -1.22 -17.36 0.23
CA LEU A 146 -1.43 -17.44 -1.22
C LEU A 146 -0.28 -18.19 -1.91
N PHE A 147 0.96 -17.85 -1.60
CA PHE A 147 2.14 -18.42 -2.26
C PHE A 147 2.46 -19.84 -1.82
N ARG A 148 2.23 -20.20 -0.54
CA ARG A 148 2.38 -21.60 -0.07
C ARG A 148 1.49 -22.58 -0.82
N ARG A 149 0.34 -22.13 -1.35
CA ARG A 149 -0.61 -22.98 -2.09
C ARG A 149 -0.39 -22.99 -3.60
N LYS A 150 0.13 -21.91 -4.18
CA LYS A 150 0.40 -21.78 -5.63
C LYS A 150 1.88 -21.88 -5.95
N PHE A 151 2.54 -22.95 -5.49
CA PHE A 151 3.91 -23.28 -5.91
C PHE A 151 3.92 -23.70 -7.40
N SER A 152 3.91 -22.72 -8.30
CA SER A 152 4.36 -22.88 -9.67
C SER A 152 5.83 -22.49 -9.73
N LYS A 153 6.68 -23.38 -10.27
CA LYS A 153 8.14 -23.18 -10.37
C LYS A 153 8.56 -21.93 -11.16
N THR A 154 7.65 -21.30 -11.91
CA THR A 154 7.96 -20.20 -12.84
C THR A 154 7.88 -18.78 -12.26
N ASN A 155 7.21 -18.53 -11.11
CA ASN A 155 7.00 -17.16 -10.59
C ASN A 155 7.70 -16.87 -9.24
N CYS A 156 8.69 -17.67 -8.82
CA CYS A 156 9.34 -17.51 -7.51
C CYS A 156 9.95 -16.11 -7.25
N THR A 157 10.42 -15.41 -8.29
CA THR A 157 11.02 -14.07 -8.18
C THR A 157 10.00 -12.99 -7.79
N LEU A 158 8.84 -13.00 -8.44
CA LEU A 158 7.74 -12.06 -8.15
C LEU A 158 7.12 -12.32 -6.77
N GLN A 159 6.95 -13.61 -6.40
CA GLN A 159 6.44 -13.98 -5.08
C GLN A 159 7.36 -13.50 -3.95
N ASN A 160 8.68 -13.67 -4.13
CA ASN A 160 9.66 -13.17 -3.17
C ASN A 160 9.62 -11.64 -3.08
N SER A 161 9.41 -10.94 -4.19
CA SER A 161 9.36 -9.48 -4.22
C SER A 161 8.18 -8.93 -3.40
N TYR A 162 6.99 -9.55 -3.49
CA TYR A 162 5.85 -9.20 -2.64
C TYR A 162 6.11 -9.46 -1.14
N ILE A 163 6.73 -10.60 -0.80
CA ILE A 163 7.10 -10.90 0.59
C ILE A 163 8.09 -9.86 1.11
N TRP A 164 9.09 -9.48 0.30
CA TRP A 164 10.07 -8.48 0.66
C TRP A 164 9.47 -7.09 0.85
N ALA A 165 8.56 -6.66 -0.04
CA ALA A 165 7.84 -5.39 0.12
C ALA A 165 7.13 -5.32 1.48
N HIS A 166 6.26 -6.29 1.77
CA HIS A 166 5.55 -6.31 3.06
C HIS A 166 6.47 -6.48 4.28
N THR A 167 7.62 -7.14 4.12
CA THR A 167 8.64 -7.21 5.18
C THR A 167 9.30 -5.85 5.42
N LEU A 168 9.60 -5.10 4.36
CA LEU A 168 10.13 -3.75 4.45
C LEU A 168 9.12 -2.79 5.06
N ASN A 169 7.83 -2.92 4.73
CA ASN A 169 6.75 -2.17 5.35
C ASN A 169 6.69 -2.41 6.89
N ILE A 170 6.81 -3.67 7.32
CA ILE A 170 6.91 -4.00 8.75
C ILE A 170 8.16 -3.37 9.38
N ILE A 171 9.32 -3.44 8.73
CA ILE A 171 10.57 -2.85 9.21
C ILE A 171 10.42 -1.32 9.37
N ALA A 172 9.85 -0.64 8.37
CA ALA A 172 9.60 0.79 8.40
C ALA A 172 8.68 1.17 9.57
N ASN A 173 7.55 0.47 9.73
CA ASN A 173 6.64 0.65 10.86
C ASN A 173 7.35 0.48 12.22
N LEU A 174 8.24 -0.51 12.36
CA LEU A 174 9.01 -0.73 13.58
C LEU A 174 10.01 0.40 13.85
N ILE A 175 10.66 0.93 12.81
CA ILE A 175 11.54 2.10 12.93
C ILE A 175 10.74 3.32 13.41
N TYR A 176 9.57 3.55 12.81
CA TYR A 176 8.66 4.63 13.19
C TYR A 176 8.11 4.50 14.60
N LEU A 177 7.81 3.27 15.03
CA LEU A 177 7.40 2.96 16.40
C LEU A 177 8.52 3.31 17.39
N CYS A 178 9.76 2.89 17.10
CA CYS A 178 10.94 3.24 17.89
C CYS A 178 11.14 4.76 17.96
N ALA A 179 11.06 5.46 16.84
CA ALA A 179 11.18 6.92 16.78
C ALA A 179 10.12 7.62 17.64
N THR A 180 8.87 7.15 17.57
CA THR A 180 7.74 7.73 18.33
C THR A 180 7.88 7.47 19.84
N ILE A 181 8.31 6.27 20.24
CA ILE A 181 8.58 5.94 21.65
C ILE A 181 9.73 6.79 22.20
N LEU A 182 10.80 6.97 21.42
CA LEU A 182 11.93 7.83 21.79
C LEU A 182 11.51 9.30 21.89
N ALA A 183 10.70 9.80 20.95
CA ALA A 183 10.14 11.15 20.99
C ALA A 183 9.33 11.37 22.27
N TYR A 184 8.46 10.42 22.63
CA TYR A 184 7.70 10.44 23.86
C TYR A 184 8.60 10.46 25.10
N TYR A 185 9.63 9.61 25.12
CA TYR A 185 10.60 9.55 26.21
C TYR A 185 11.37 10.87 26.37
N PHE A 186 11.87 11.47 25.29
CA PHE A 186 12.60 12.73 25.36
C PHE A 186 11.72 13.90 25.77
N TYR A 187 10.49 13.97 25.24
CA TYR A 187 9.52 14.98 25.64
C TYR A 187 9.22 14.91 27.15
N ARG A 188 8.98 13.70 27.68
CA ARG A 188 8.63 13.52 29.10
C ARG A 188 9.77 13.87 30.07
N ASN A 189 11.02 13.78 29.63
CA ASN A 189 12.20 14.00 30.47
C ASN A 189 12.89 15.36 30.20
N ASP A 190 12.22 16.28 29.50
CA ASP A 190 12.77 17.60 29.10
C ASP A 190 14.11 17.52 28.34
N LYS A 191 14.40 16.38 27.70
CA LYS A 191 15.64 16.16 26.91
C LYS A 191 15.44 16.59 25.46
N ILE A 192 14.92 17.80 25.25
CA ILE A 192 14.57 18.35 23.93
C ILE A 192 15.80 18.39 22.99
N THR A 193 17.01 18.47 23.53
CA THR A 193 18.29 18.47 22.79
C THR A 193 18.61 17.16 22.05
N ASN A 194 17.91 16.04 22.33
CA ASN A 194 18.14 14.75 21.65
C ASN A 194 17.18 14.46 20.48
N SER A 195 16.45 15.47 19.98
CA SER A 195 15.54 15.34 18.83
C SER A 195 16.21 14.87 17.55
N THR A 196 17.53 15.03 17.41
CA THR A 196 18.33 14.60 16.25
C THR A 196 18.21 13.10 15.97
N ILE A 197 18.26 12.25 17.01
CA ILE A 197 18.18 10.79 16.83
C ILE A 197 16.77 10.40 16.36
N VAL A 198 15.74 11.08 16.87
CA VAL A 198 14.34 10.84 16.44
C VAL A 198 14.19 11.17 14.95
N LEU A 199 14.66 12.34 14.52
CA LEU A 199 14.61 12.76 13.12
C LEU A 199 15.40 11.80 12.20
N LEU A 200 16.58 11.35 12.62
CA LEU A 200 17.36 10.38 11.84
C LEU A 200 16.63 9.04 11.68
N LEU A 201 15.95 8.56 12.73
CA LEU A 201 15.15 7.34 12.64
C LEU A 201 13.94 7.54 11.71
N GLN A 202 13.28 8.70 11.75
CA GLN A 202 12.17 9.01 10.85
C GLN A 202 12.62 9.04 9.38
N ILE A 203 13.71 9.77 9.07
CA ILE A 203 14.31 9.81 7.73
C ILE A 203 14.69 8.40 7.26
N PHE A 204 15.29 7.58 8.13
CA PHE A 204 15.62 6.21 7.76
C PHE A 204 14.37 5.37 7.50
N GLY A 205 13.32 5.53 8.32
CA GLY A 205 12.02 4.90 8.11
C GLY A 205 11.39 5.28 6.77
N ASP A 206 11.45 6.56 6.39
CA ASP A 206 10.96 7.06 5.09
C ASP A 206 11.69 6.44 3.92
N ILE A 207 13.01 6.28 4.02
CA ILE A 207 13.81 5.60 3.00
C ILE A 207 13.34 4.15 2.85
N VAL A 208 13.13 3.44 3.97
CA VAL A 208 12.63 2.05 3.92
C VAL A 208 11.24 1.99 3.28
N TYR A 209 10.31 2.88 3.68
CA TYR A 209 8.99 2.94 3.08
C TYR A 209 9.00 3.29 1.59
N LEU A 210 9.90 4.17 1.15
CA LEU A 210 10.02 4.54 -0.25
C LEU A 210 10.54 3.36 -1.09
N ILE A 211 11.48 2.57 -0.56
CA ILE A 211 11.96 1.34 -1.20
C ILE A 211 10.83 0.30 -1.28
N ASP A 212 10.08 0.12 -0.19
CA ASP A 212 8.88 -0.74 -0.17
C ASP A 212 7.86 -0.32 -1.23
N ALA A 213 7.47 0.96 -1.24
CA ALA A 213 6.54 1.53 -2.20
C ALA A 213 6.96 1.29 -3.65
N TYR A 214 8.26 1.49 -3.94
CA TYR A 214 8.84 1.23 -5.25
C TYR A 214 8.79 -0.25 -5.63
N LEU A 215 9.18 -1.15 -4.72
CA LEU A 215 9.13 -2.59 -4.95
C LEU A 215 7.70 -3.07 -5.20
N TYR A 216 6.74 -2.56 -4.43
CA TYR A 216 5.33 -2.90 -4.62
C TYR A 216 4.81 -2.40 -5.98
N HIS A 217 5.20 -1.20 -6.41
CA HIS A 217 4.89 -0.69 -7.74
C HIS A 217 5.46 -1.57 -8.86
N GLU A 218 6.71 -2.01 -8.74
CA GLU A 218 7.34 -2.92 -9.71
C GLU A 218 6.63 -4.28 -9.77
N CYS A 219 6.28 -4.84 -8.62
CA CYS A 219 5.52 -6.09 -8.55
C CYS A 219 4.16 -5.94 -9.24
N TRP A 220 3.48 -4.82 -9.01
CA TRP A 220 2.21 -4.50 -9.63
C TRP A 220 2.32 -4.35 -11.15
N GLN A 221 3.38 -3.71 -11.66
CA GLN A 221 3.62 -3.61 -13.10
C GLN A 221 3.85 -4.98 -13.75
N GLN A 222 4.56 -5.88 -13.06
CA GLN A 222 4.79 -7.24 -13.54
C GLN A 222 3.48 -8.03 -13.59
N ASP A 223 2.66 -7.96 -12.53
CA ASP A 223 1.33 -8.59 -12.50
C ASP A 223 0.43 -8.10 -13.64
N LYS A 224 0.49 -6.80 -13.95
CA LYS A 224 -0.24 -6.23 -15.08
C LYS A 224 0.21 -6.82 -16.42
N LYS A 225 1.51 -6.91 -16.66
CA LYS A 225 2.07 -7.47 -17.90
C LYS A 225 1.69 -8.94 -18.08
N GLU A 226 1.78 -9.75 -17.02
CA GLU A 226 1.39 -11.16 -17.05
C GLU A 226 -0.11 -11.31 -17.35
N PHE A 227 -0.94 -10.47 -16.74
CA PHE A 227 -2.37 -10.49 -16.95
C PHE A 227 -2.76 -10.07 -18.38
N ASP A 228 -2.16 -9.01 -18.90
CA ASP A 228 -2.39 -8.52 -20.26
C ASP A 228 -2.02 -9.60 -21.29
N ALA A 229 -0.87 -10.28 -21.10
CA ALA A 229 -0.43 -11.39 -21.94
C ALA A 229 -1.39 -12.59 -21.87
N ALA A 230 -1.86 -12.97 -20.67
CA ALA A 230 -2.82 -14.06 -20.51
C ALA A 230 -4.17 -13.74 -21.18
N THR A 231 -4.61 -12.49 -21.11
CA THR A 231 -5.85 -12.02 -21.74
C THR A 231 -5.74 -12.03 -23.26
N GLU A 232 -4.61 -11.58 -23.80
CA GLU A 232 -4.33 -11.62 -25.24
C GLU A 232 -4.35 -13.06 -25.75
N GLN A 233 -3.69 -13.99 -25.05
CA GLN A 233 -3.68 -15.41 -25.40
C GLN A 233 -5.09 -16.03 -25.37
N GLN A 234 -5.93 -15.66 -24.39
CA GLN A 234 -7.32 -16.11 -24.34
C GLN A 234 -8.16 -15.59 -25.51
N ASN A 235 -7.97 -14.31 -25.88
CA ASN A 235 -8.67 -13.71 -27.01
C ASN A 235 -8.24 -14.35 -28.34
N LEU A 236 -6.95 -14.62 -28.51
CA LEU A 236 -6.41 -15.38 -29.64
C LEU A 236 -7.03 -16.77 -29.73
N ASN A 237 -7.01 -17.54 -28.63
CA ASN A 237 -7.58 -18.88 -28.59
C ASN A 237 -9.08 -18.88 -28.94
N LYS A 238 -9.83 -17.89 -28.41
CA LYS A 238 -11.25 -17.75 -28.72
C LYS A 238 -11.49 -17.41 -30.19
N PHE A 239 -10.70 -16.51 -30.76
CA PHE A 239 -10.77 -16.16 -32.18
C PHE A 239 -10.49 -17.38 -33.07
N TYR A 240 -9.48 -18.17 -32.75
CA TYR A 240 -9.20 -19.40 -33.50
C TYR A 240 -10.35 -20.41 -33.41
N LEU A 241 -10.89 -20.64 -32.20
CA LEU A 241 -12.04 -21.54 -32.01
C LEU A 241 -13.27 -21.09 -32.81
N GLU A 242 -13.62 -19.80 -32.79
CA GLU A 242 -14.74 -19.25 -33.55
C GLU A 242 -14.51 -19.38 -35.07
N LYS A 243 -13.27 -19.21 -35.55
CA LYS A 243 -12.93 -19.38 -36.97
C LYS A 243 -13.02 -20.83 -37.42
N PHE A 244 -12.57 -21.79 -36.59
CA PHE A 244 -12.69 -23.22 -36.88
C PHE A 244 -14.16 -23.68 -36.91
N ASP A 245 -14.99 -23.22 -35.98
CA ASP A 245 -16.43 -23.53 -35.95
C ASP A 245 -17.18 -22.96 -37.16
N HIS A 246 -16.76 -21.79 -37.66
CA HIS A 246 -17.35 -21.24 -38.88
C HIS A 246 -16.98 -22.06 -40.12
N GLN A 247 -15.73 -22.53 -40.22
CA GLN A 247 -15.25 -23.32 -41.34
C GLN A 247 -15.89 -24.71 -41.40
N SER A 248 -16.08 -25.38 -40.26
CA SER A 248 -16.74 -26.69 -40.20
C SER A 248 -18.21 -26.61 -40.67
N LYS A 249 -18.95 -25.59 -40.22
CA LYS A 249 -20.35 -25.37 -40.62
C LYS A 249 -20.53 -25.01 -42.10
N THR A 250 -19.56 -24.36 -42.73
CA THR A 250 -19.58 -24.15 -44.19
C THR A 250 -19.30 -25.41 -45.00
N ASN A 251 -18.59 -26.39 -44.43
CA ASN A 251 -18.30 -27.65 -45.12
C ASN A 251 -19.43 -28.67 -44.98
N GLU A 252 -20.26 -28.61 -43.94
CA GLU A 252 -21.47 -29.46 -43.81
C GLU A 252 -22.63 -29.02 -44.72
N ASN A 253 -22.61 -27.79 -45.22
CA ASN A 253 -23.65 -27.23 -46.10
C ASN A 253 -23.31 -27.32 -47.60
N LYS A 254 -22.25 -28.06 -47.97
CA LYS A 254 -21.86 -28.36 -49.35
C LYS A 254 -22.01 -29.85 -49.61
#